data_AF-A0A948SQF9-F1
#
_entry.id   AF-A0A948SQF9-F1
#
_cell.length_a   1.000
_cell.length_b   1.000
_cell.length_c   1.000
_cell.angle_alpha   90.00
_cell.angle_beta   90.00
_cell.angle_gamma   90.00
#
_symmetry.space_group_name_H-M   'P 1'
#
loop_
_entity.id
_entity.type
_entity.pdbx_description
1 polymer ?
#
loop_
_entity_poly.entity_id
_entity_poly.type
_entity_poly.pdbx_seq_one_letter_code
_entity_poly.pdbx_strand_id
1 'polypeptide(L)'
;MPATTATAAMAATCTSGAGTVNARTAMEGSPTARDSRRPFMRAGTSGRYPLSAQGSGWSPSLPSAATVAPGTEFRMKVRTTRFGEVEIDPTRLLVFPHGLLGFARFRTFALLQPDDRGVFYWLQSVEDPELAFVVTDPTAWIPGYSVPIRATDLAGLGLERPEDATIFAIVNRRDGAITANLQGPIVLNADSRTGIQLVLSDRTWSTRHELVRLPGTAAAKTA
;
A
#
# COMPACT_ATOMS: atom_id res chain seq x y z
N MET A 1 -55.90 -25.83 30.09
CA MET A 1 -54.49 -26.04 30.50
C MET A 1 -53.74 -26.47 29.25
N PRO A 2 -52.84 -25.62 28.70
CA PRO A 2 -52.50 -25.63 27.27
C PRO A 2 -51.07 -26.17 26.99
N ALA A 3 -50.84 -26.61 25.76
CA ALA A 3 -49.52 -26.62 25.11
C ALA A 3 -49.76 -26.55 23.59
N THR A 4 -49.98 -25.36 23.04
CA THR A 4 -48.98 -24.49 22.38
C THR A 4 -48.57 -25.02 21.01
N THR A 5 -49.33 -24.58 20.01
CA THR A 5 -48.97 -24.55 18.59
C THR A 5 -47.86 -23.53 18.39
N ALA A 6 -46.69 -23.96 17.88
CA ALA A 6 -45.59 -23.07 17.54
C ALA A 6 -45.46 -22.94 16.01
N THR A 7 -45.65 -21.70 15.59
CA THR A 7 -45.50 -21.10 14.27
C THR A 7 -44.21 -21.49 13.54
N ALA A 8 -44.35 -21.92 12.28
CA ALA A 8 -43.24 -21.98 11.32
C ALA A 8 -42.85 -20.55 10.90
N ALA A 9 -41.70 -20.07 11.38
CA ALA A 9 -41.08 -18.85 10.90
C ALA A 9 -40.08 -19.17 9.78
N MET A 10 -40.22 -18.45 8.67
CA MET A 10 -39.26 -18.44 7.56
C MET A 10 -37.89 -17.98 8.07
N ALA A 11 -36.91 -18.86 8.06
CA ALA A 11 -35.51 -18.47 8.16
C ALA A 11 -35.00 -18.15 6.75
N ALA A 12 -34.99 -16.86 6.41
CA ALA A 12 -34.21 -16.36 5.30
C ALA A 12 -32.72 -16.65 5.58
N THR A 13 -32.14 -17.57 4.83
CA THR A 13 -30.71 -17.84 4.84
C THR A 13 -30.00 -16.63 4.25
N CYS A 14 -29.53 -15.73 5.09
CA CYS A 14 -28.65 -14.65 4.68
C CYS A 14 -27.25 -15.25 4.49
N THR A 15 -26.97 -15.73 3.28
CA THR A 15 -25.64 -16.18 2.87
C THR A 15 -24.72 -14.96 2.85
N SER A 16 -23.95 -14.76 3.92
CA SER A 16 -22.85 -13.79 3.91
C SER A 16 -21.73 -14.31 3.01
N GLY A 17 -21.74 -13.87 1.75
CA GLY A 17 -20.69 -14.18 0.80
C GLY A 17 -19.39 -13.47 1.21
N ALA A 18 -18.46 -14.20 1.82
CA ALA A 18 -17.06 -13.77 1.89
C ALA A 18 -16.46 -13.98 0.49
N GLY A 19 -16.10 -12.89 -0.18
CA GLY A 19 -15.40 -12.93 -1.46
C GLY A 19 -13.92 -13.26 -1.22
N THR A 20 -13.27 -13.93 -2.19
CA THR A 20 -11.84 -14.26 -2.11
C THR A 20 -11.11 -13.60 -3.27
N VAL A 21 -10.02 -12.89 -2.99
CA VAL A 21 -9.15 -12.30 -4.02
C VAL A 21 -7.81 -13.01 -4.07
N ASN A 22 -7.31 -13.26 -5.28
CA ASN A 22 -5.92 -13.59 -5.53
C ASN A 22 -5.17 -12.28 -5.81
N ALA A 23 -3.94 -12.09 -5.33
CA ALA A 23 -3.20 -10.82 -5.46
C ALA A 23 -2.83 -10.37 -6.90
N ARG A 24 -3.47 -10.90 -7.95
CA ARG A 24 -3.22 -10.51 -9.35
C ARG A 24 -4.29 -9.55 -9.86
N THR A 25 -3.89 -8.33 -10.17
CA THR A 25 -3.91 -7.70 -11.52
C THR A 25 -3.63 -6.20 -11.40
N ALA A 26 -2.42 -5.76 -11.74
CA ALA A 26 -2.14 -4.41 -12.24
C ALA A 26 -0.72 -4.33 -12.79
N MET A 27 -0.35 -5.07 -13.85
CA MET A 27 0.85 -4.76 -14.66
C MET A 27 0.90 -5.60 -15.94
N GLU A 28 0.11 -5.21 -16.94
CA GLU A 28 0.49 -5.40 -18.35
C GLU A 28 -0.29 -4.39 -19.20
N GLY A 29 0.43 -3.44 -19.79
CA GLY A 29 -0.14 -2.35 -20.57
C GLY A 29 0.93 -1.64 -21.41
N SER A 30 0.78 -1.77 -22.72
CA SER A 30 1.58 -1.20 -23.82
C SER A 30 1.83 0.32 -23.68
N PRO A 31 2.95 0.89 -24.20
CA PRO A 31 3.43 2.19 -23.79
C PRO A 31 2.85 3.34 -24.62
N THR A 32 1.57 3.67 -24.46
CA THR A 32 1.01 4.98 -24.87
C THR A 32 -0.30 5.28 -24.14
N ALA A 33 -0.26 5.61 -22.85
CA ALA A 33 -1.35 6.34 -22.18
C ALA A 33 -0.85 6.93 -20.85
N ARG A 34 -1.27 8.16 -20.57
CA ARG A 34 -0.89 9.03 -19.45
C ARG A 34 -0.89 8.31 -18.08
N ASP A 35 0.16 8.57 -17.32
CA ASP A 35 0.57 7.99 -16.04
C ASP A 35 -0.38 8.34 -14.86
N SER A 36 -1.63 7.87 -14.90
CA SER A 36 -2.61 8.05 -13.82
C SER A 36 -3.13 6.74 -13.22
N ARG A 37 -2.70 5.58 -13.74
CA ARG A 37 -3.11 4.25 -13.26
C ARG A 37 -2.02 3.49 -12.50
N ARG A 38 -0.84 4.09 -12.30
CA ARG A 38 0.26 3.47 -11.56
C ARG A 38 0.29 4.03 -10.13
N PRO A 39 -0.08 3.23 -9.11
CA PRO A 39 -0.02 3.69 -7.72
C PRO A 39 1.43 3.86 -7.22
N PHE A 40 2.42 3.42 -8.00
CA PHE A 40 3.82 3.36 -7.61
C PHE A 40 4.55 4.68 -7.89
N MET A 41 5.33 5.14 -6.92
CA MET A 41 6.23 6.28 -7.07
C MET A 41 7.69 5.83 -7.07
N ARG A 42 8.51 6.47 -7.90
CA ARG A 42 9.97 6.33 -7.88
C ARG A 42 10.55 7.21 -6.77
N ALA A 43 11.51 6.69 -6.03
CA ALA A 43 12.35 7.52 -5.17
C ALA A 43 13.31 8.33 -6.05
N GLY A 44 12.94 9.56 -6.41
CA GLY A 44 13.79 10.48 -7.16
C GLY A 44 14.83 11.13 -6.23
N THR A 45 16.12 11.08 -6.60
CA THR A 45 17.14 11.96 -6.02
C THR A 45 17.18 13.26 -6.81
N SER A 46 16.61 14.35 -6.30
CA SER A 46 16.62 15.63 -7.02
C SER A 46 17.98 16.33 -6.91
N GLY A 47 18.54 16.64 -8.08
CA GLY A 47 19.74 17.45 -8.29
C GLY A 47 19.57 18.94 -7.99
N ARG A 48 20.72 19.62 -8.01
CA ARG A 48 20.99 21.00 -7.58
C ARG A 48 20.21 22.06 -8.38
N TYR A 49 19.77 23.12 -7.72
CA TYR A 49 19.35 24.38 -8.34
C TYR A 49 20.42 25.47 -8.16
N PRO A 50 20.64 26.36 -9.15
CA PRO A 50 21.50 27.52 -8.99
C PRO A 50 20.76 28.68 -8.32
N LEU A 51 21.54 29.48 -7.58
CA LEU A 51 21.15 30.70 -6.89
C LEU A 51 21.40 31.91 -7.80
N SER A 52 20.41 32.78 -7.99
CA SER A 52 20.59 34.20 -8.37
C SER A 52 19.29 34.96 -8.06
N ALA A 53 19.20 35.83 -7.05
CA ALA A 53 19.76 37.17 -6.91
C ALA A 53 18.92 38.29 -7.58
N GLN A 54 18.25 39.07 -6.72
CA GLN A 54 18.08 40.55 -6.72
C GLN A 54 17.20 41.23 -7.80
N GLY A 55 16.21 42.03 -7.35
CA GLY A 55 15.52 43.01 -8.19
C GLY A 55 14.18 43.51 -7.63
N SER A 56 14.15 44.78 -7.26
CA SER A 56 13.08 45.62 -6.68
C SER A 56 11.72 45.67 -7.43
N GLY A 57 10.63 45.79 -6.64
CA GLY A 57 9.39 46.49 -7.01
C GLY A 57 8.23 45.62 -7.52
N TRP A 58 7.31 45.21 -6.65
CA TRP A 58 6.00 44.65 -7.06
C TRP A 58 4.88 45.23 -6.17
N SER A 59 3.90 45.88 -6.80
CA SER A 59 2.60 46.29 -6.24
C SER A 59 1.53 45.22 -6.57
N PRO A 60 0.82 44.59 -5.62
CA PRO A 60 -0.05 43.46 -5.95
C PRO A 60 -1.39 43.96 -6.50
N SER A 61 -1.47 44.14 -7.82
CA SER A 61 -2.73 43.94 -8.52
C SER A 61 -3.03 42.43 -8.53
N LEU A 62 -4.20 42.05 -8.02
CA LEU A 62 -4.69 40.67 -8.07
C LEU A 62 -4.73 40.20 -9.54
N PRO A 63 -4.09 39.09 -9.92
CA PRO A 63 -4.29 38.53 -11.24
C PRO A 63 -5.73 38.00 -11.34
N SER A 64 -6.49 38.60 -12.26
CA SER A 64 -7.74 38.05 -12.79
C SER A 64 -7.46 36.65 -13.34
N ALA A 65 -8.18 35.65 -12.79
CA ALA A 65 -8.29 34.26 -13.26
C ALA A 65 -7.18 33.80 -14.23
N ALA A 66 -5.95 33.71 -13.73
CA ALA A 66 -4.86 33.15 -14.50
C ALA A 66 -5.07 31.65 -14.64
N THR A 67 -5.26 31.20 -15.88
CA THR A 67 -5.12 29.82 -16.34
C THR A 67 -3.91 29.18 -15.67
N VAL A 68 -4.15 28.26 -14.73
CA VAL A 68 -3.11 27.37 -14.20
C VAL A 68 -2.62 26.55 -15.37
N ALA A 69 -1.34 26.68 -15.71
CA ALA A 69 -0.73 25.88 -16.77
C ALA A 69 -0.90 24.39 -16.43
N PRO A 70 -1.37 23.54 -17.37
CA PRO A 70 -1.44 22.11 -17.13
C PRO A 70 -0.01 21.58 -16.97
N GLY A 71 0.37 21.22 -15.74
CA GLY A 71 1.70 20.68 -15.43
C GLY A 71 2.34 21.14 -14.11
N THR A 72 1.73 22.07 -13.36
CA THR A 72 2.18 22.35 -11.98
C THR A 72 1.62 21.30 -11.03
N GLU A 73 2.22 20.11 -11.03
CA GLU A 73 1.95 19.10 -10.03
C GLU A 73 2.52 19.59 -8.69
N PHE A 74 1.65 19.88 -7.72
CA PHE A 74 2.08 20.15 -6.35
C PHE A 74 2.71 18.88 -5.78
N ARG A 75 4.04 18.78 -5.80
CA ARG A 75 4.79 17.70 -5.15
C ARG A 75 5.09 18.10 -3.71
N MET A 76 4.80 17.20 -2.76
CA MET A 76 5.16 17.41 -1.37
C MET A 76 6.52 16.78 -1.08
N LYS A 77 7.31 17.41 -0.20
CA LYS A 77 8.60 16.90 0.25
C LYS A 77 8.42 16.10 1.54
N VAL A 78 8.83 14.84 1.53
CA VAL A 78 8.79 13.96 2.69
C VAL A 78 10.22 13.55 3.03
N ARG A 79 10.61 13.75 4.28
CA ARG A 79 11.88 13.24 4.78
C ARG A 79 11.73 11.77 5.14
N THR A 80 12.69 10.96 4.74
CA THR A 80 12.74 9.52 5.03
C THR A 80 14.14 9.16 5.47
N THR A 81 14.28 8.19 6.37
CA THR A 81 15.61 7.71 6.81
C THR A 81 16.34 6.91 5.74
N ARG A 82 15.60 6.31 4.80
CA ARG A 82 16.14 5.35 3.81
C ARG A 82 16.48 5.99 2.47
N PHE A 83 15.76 7.03 2.07
CA PHE A 83 15.90 7.68 0.77
C PHE A 83 16.22 9.17 0.88
N GLY A 84 16.38 9.70 2.10
CA GLY A 84 16.50 11.13 2.32
C GLY A 84 15.18 11.85 2.03
N GLU A 85 15.26 13.05 1.45
CA GLU A 85 14.08 13.79 1.03
C GLU A 85 13.57 13.26 -0.30
N VAL A 86 12.30 12.85 -0.34
CA VAL A 86 11.62 12.36 -1.54
C VAL A 86 10.47 13.29 -1.90
N GLU A 87 10.29 13.52 -3.20
CA GLU A 87 9.15 14.28 -3.72
C GLU A 87 8.00 13.31 -4.05
N ILE A 88 6.89 13.48 -3.35
CA ILE A 88 5.70 12.64 -3.47
C ILE A 88 4.56 13.45 -4.09
N ASP A 89 3.87 12.84 -5.04
CA ASP A 89 2.59 13.37 -5.51
C ASP A 89 1.53 13.12 -4.44
N PRO A 90 0.91 14.15 -3.84
CA PRO A 90 -0.12 13.99 -2.84
C PRO A 90 -1.34 13.22 -3.38
N THR A 91 -1.56 13.22 -4.70
CA THR A 91 -2.62 12.42 -5.32
C THR A 91 -2.31 10.92 -5.32
N ARG A 92 -1.08 10.50 -5.01
CA ARG A 92 -0.67 9.09 -4.91
C ARG A 92 -0.51 8.61 -3.46
N LEU A 93 -0.92 9.41 -2.47
CA LEU A 93 -0.91 8.99 -1.07
C LEU A 93 -2.00 7.96 -0.81
N LEU A 94 -1.64 6.96 -0.01
CA LEU A 94 -2.52 5.92 0.50
C LEU A 94 -2.98 6.30 1.90
N VAL A 95 -4.27 6.16 2.16
CA VAL A 95 -4.90 6.46 3.45
C VAL A 95 -5.37 5.18 4.12
N PHE A 96 -4.97 5.00 5.37
CA PHE A 96 -5.34 3.90 6.24
C PHE A 96 -6.16 4.47 7.40
N PRO A 97 -7.51 4.47 7.32
CA PRO A 97 -8.36 5.13 8.31
C PRO A 97 -8.13 4.67 9.75
N HIS A 98 -7.73 3.41 9.92
CA HIS A 98 -7.43 2.78 11.20
C HIS A 98 -5.91 2.63 11.47
N GLY A 99 -5.07 3.14 10.57
CA GLY A 99 -3.63 2.88 10.54
C GLY A 99 -3.29 1.41 10.32
N LEU A 100 -2.07 1.03 10.67
CA LEU A 100 -1.60 -0.37 10.64
C LEU A 100 -1.57 -0.94 12.06
N LEU A 101 -1.57 -2.28 12.20
CA LEU A 101 -1.52 -2.95 13.50
C LEU A 101 -0.24 -2.56 14.26
N GLY A 102 -0.41 -2.04 15.47
CA GLY A 102 0.69 -1.48 16.28
C GLY A 102 1.09 -0.05 15.92
N PHE A 103 0.51 0.53 14.85
CA PHE A 103 0.86 1.84 14.30
C PHE A 103 -0.40 2.69 13.97
N ALA A 104 -1.47 2.54 14.76
CA ALA A 104 -2.79 3.16 14.51
C ALA A 104 -2.79 4.71 14.41
N ARG A 105 -1.74 5.36 14.95
CA ARG A 105 -1.54 6.81 14.85
C ARG A 105 -1.22 7.25 13.42
N PHE A 106 -0.50 6.44 12.67
CA PHE A 106 -0.01 6.78 11.34
C PHE A 106 -0.98 6.25 10.30
N ARG A 107 -1.51 7.16 9.48
CA ARG A 107 -2.64 6.87 8.57
C ARG A 107 -2.30 7.16 7.13
N THR A 108 -1.25 7.91 6.85
CA THR A 108 -0.92 8.34 5.50
C THR A 108 0.42 7.78 5.09
N PHE A 109 0.43 7.02 4.00
CA PHE A 109 1.62 6.34 3.50
C PHE A 109 1.80 6.58 2.00
N ALA A 110 3.03 6.46 1.54
CA ALA A 110 3.40 6.42 0.14
C ALA A 110 4.01 5.05 -0.20
N LEU A 111 3.63 4.50 -1.35
CA LEU A 111 4.23 3.26 -1.85
C LEU A 111 5.37 3.61 -2.81
N LEU A 112 6.59 3.42 -2.33
CA LEU A 112 7.82 3.76 -3.04
C LEU A 112 8.45 2.49 -3.60
N GLN A 113 8.78 2.50 -4.89
CA GLN A 113 9.50 1.43 -5.55
C GLN A 113 10.95 1.86 -5.83
N PRO A 114 11.95 1.21 -5.22
CA PRO A 114 13.35 1.57 -5.42
C PRO A 114 13.93 1.05 -6.75
N ASP A 115 13.38 -0.04 -7.30
CA ASP A 115 13.80 -0.65 -8.56
C ASP A 115 12.58 -1.14 -9.35
N ASP A 116 12.53 -0.81 -10.64
CA ASP A 116 11.42 -1.16 -11.55
C ASP A 116 11.28 -2.68 -11.76
N ARG A 117 12.35 -3.44 -11.47
CA ARG A 117 12.37 -4.92 -11.55
C ARG A 117 12.27 -5.60 -10.18
N GLY A 118 12.20 -4.81 -9.11
CA GLY A 118 12.13 -5.32 -7.74
C GLY A 118 10.75 -5.90 -7.40
N VAL A 119 10.75 -6.99 -6.65
CA VAL A 119 9.54 -7.59 -6.05
C VAL A 119 9.19 -6.98 -4.69
N PHE A 120 9.98 -6.03 -4.21
CA PHE A 120 9.81 -5.36 -2.93
C PHE A 120 9.55 -3.86 -3.09
N TYR A 121 8.69 -3.35 -2.22
CA TYR A 121 8.29 -1.95 -2.15
C TYR A 121 8.48 -1.44 -0.73
N TRP A 122 8.56 -0.13 -0.58
CA TRP A 122 8.53 0.55 0.70
C TRP A 122 7.19 1.23 0.90
N LEU A 123 6.43 0.79 1.90
CA LEU A 123 5.28 1.51 2.41
C LEU A 123 5.77 2.51 3.47
N GLN A 124 6.08 3.73 3.02
CA GLN A 124 6.70 4.80 3.80
C GLN A 124 5.63 5.69 4.43
N SER A 125 5.68 5.90 5.74
CA SER A 125 4.83 6.91 6.40
C SER A 125 5.24 8.31 5.96
N VAL A 126 4.27 9.17 5.64
CA VAL A 126 4.55 10.60 5.39
C VAL A 126 4.47 11.43 6.68
N GLU A 127 4.06 10.81 7.78
CA GLU A 127 3.91 11.42 9.09
C GLU A 127 5.13 11.17 10.00
N ASP A 128 5.91 10.13 9.70
CA ASP A 128 7.13 9.76 10.45
C ASP A 128 8.23 9.26 9.48
N PRO A 129 9.37 9.97 9.39
CA PRO A 129 10.50 9.60 8.52
C PRO A 129 11.11 8.22 8.80
N GLU A 130 11.03 7.73 10.04
CA GLU A 130 11.67 6.47 10.45
C GLU A 130 10.78 5.26 10.13
N LEU A 131 9.47 5.48 10.08
CA LEU A 131 8.47 4.45 9.89
C LEU A 131 8.29 4.09 8.41
N ALA A 132 8.81 2.93 8.02
CA ALA A 132 8.56 2.34 6.72
C ALA A 132 8.57 0.82 6.80
N PHE A 133 7.68 0.18 6.04
CA PHE A 133 7.59 -1.27 5.94
C PHE A 133 8.07 -1.72 4.57
N VAL A 134 8.86 -2.80 4.53
CA VAL A 134 9.08 -3.52 3.27
C VAL A 134 7.85 -4.36 3.01
N VAL A 135 7.29 -4.25 1.81
CA VAL A 135 6.13 -5.04 1.39
C VAL A 135 6.38 -5.70 0.04
N THR A 136 5.67 -6.79 -0.24
CA THR A 136 5.76 -7.54 -1.51
C THR A 136 4.39 -8.03 -1.94
N ASP A 137 4.19 -8.24 -3.24
CA ASP A 137 3.06 -9.01 -3.73
C ASP A 137 3.25 -10.48 -3.30
N PRO A 138 2.39 -11.03 -2.43
CA PRO A 138 2.54 -12.39 -1.93
C PRO A 138 2.43 -13.45 -3.03
N THR A 139 1.72 -13.19 -4.14
CA THR A 139 1.55 -14.18 -5.22
C THR A 139 2.81 -14.35 -6.08
N ALA A 140 3.75 -13.41 -6.00
CA ALA A 140 5.07 -13.58 -6.60
C ALA A 140 5.89 -14.69 -5.94
N TRP A 141 5.55 -15.05 -4.70
CA TRP A 141 6.26 -16.05 -3.90
C TRP A 141 5.44 -17.31 -3.67
N ILE A 142 4.12 -17.16 -3.51
CA ILE A 142 3.20 -18.23 -3.12
C ILE A 142 2.05 -18.24 -4.13
N PRO A 143 2.20 -18.98 -5.24
CA PRO A 143 1.14 -19.11 -6.23
C PRO A 143 -0.15 -19.62 -5.58
N GLY A 144 -1.25 -18.94 -5.82
CA GLY A 144 -2.55 -19.28 -5.24
C GLY A 144 -2.81 -18.73 -3.83
N TYR A 145 -1.93 -17.88 -3.29
CA TYR A 145 -2.25 -17.12 -2.07
C TYR A 145 -3.48 -16.24 -2.32
N SER A 146 -4.50 -16.45 -1.50
CA SER A 146 -5.80 -15.81 -1.63
C SER A 146 -6.28 -15.24 -0.30
N VAL A 147 -6.84 -14.03 -0.32
CA VAL A 147 -7.30 -13.33 0.87
C VAL A 147 -8.82 -13.27 0.87
N PRO A 148 -9.50 -13.84 1.88
CA PRO A 148 -10.94 -13.63 2.04
C PRO A 148 -11.19 -12.21 2.58
N ILE A 149 -12.00 -11.43 1.86
CA ILE A 149 -12.37 -10.06 2.24
C ILE A 149 -13.87 -10.03 2.55
N ARG A 150 -14.23 -9.47 3.71
CA ARG A 150 -15.63 -9.32 4.11
C ARG A 150 -16.28 -8.18 3.33
N ALA A 151 -17.59 -8.28 3.10
CA ALA A 151 -18.35 -7.22 2.43
C ALA A 151 -18.21 -5.84 3.13
N THR A 152 -18.10 -5.82 4.46
CA THR A 152 -17.88 -4.59 5.23
C THR A 152 -16.53 -3.94 4.92
N ASP A 153 -15.49 -4.76 4.74
CA ASP A 153 -14.15 -4.30 4.45
C ASP A 153 -14.05 -3.82 3.00
N LEU A 154 -14.70 -4.51 2.06
CA LEU A 154 -14.85 -4.04 0.67
C LEU A 154 -15.54 -2.67 0.60
N ALA A 155 -16.65 -2.51 1.31
CA ALA A 155 -17.36 -1.24 1.38
C ALA A 155 -16.48 -0.13 1.97
N GLY A 156 -15.73 -0.41 3.05
CA GLY A 156 -14.79 0.54 3.64
C GLY A 156 -13.63 0.93 2.72
N LEU A 157 -13.23 0.02 1.82
CA LEU A 157 -12.22 0.28 0.78
C LEU A 157 -12.82 0.98 -0.46
N GLY A 158 -14.15 1.07 -0.59
CA GLY A 158 -14.82 1.54 -1.79
C GLY A 158 -14.67 0.58 -2.98
N LEU A 159 -14.62 -0.73 -2.71
CA LEU A 159 -14.55 -1.79 -3.71
C LEU A 159 -15.90 -2.47 -3.86
N GLU A 160 -16.31 -2.73 -5.10
CA GLU A 160 -17.49 -3.55 -5.39
C GLU A 160 -17.16 -5.04 -5.43
N ARG A 161 -15.96 -5.38 -5.94
CA ARG A 161 -15.51 -6.76 -6.11
C ARG A 161 -14.15 -6.96 -5.47
N PRO A 162 -13.91 -8.12 -4.85
CA PRO A 162 -12.65 -8.40 -4.18
C PRO A 162 -11.49 -8.45 -5.18
N GLU A 163 -11.71 -8.85 -6.44
CA GLU A 163 -10.67 -8.98 -7.47
C GLU A 163 -10.04 -7.64 -7.87
N ASP A 164 -10.73 -6.53 -7.59
CA ASP A 164 -10.23 -5.17 -7.86
C ASP A 164 -9.28 -4.69 -6.74
N ALA A 165 -9.10 -5.47 -5.66
CA ALA A 165 -8.18 -5.16 -4.58
C ALA A 165 -6.73 -5.49 -4.94
N THR A 166 -5.81 -4.60 -4.56
CA THR A 166 -4.37 -4.88 -4.56
C THR A 166 -3.94 -5.41 -3.20
N ILE A 167 -3.15 -6.49 -3.18
CA ILE A 167 -2.73 -7.16 -1.95
C ILE A 167 -1.21 -7.07 -1.77
N PHE A 168 -0.79 -6.74 -0.55
CA PHE A 168 0.60 -6.76 -0.13
C PHE A 168 0.79 -7.54 1.17
N ALA A 169 1.95 -8.15 1.34
CA ALA A 169 2.38 -8.72 2.61
C ALA A 169 3.59 -7.96 3.16
N ILE A 170 3.59 -7.68 4.47
CA ILE A 170 4.73 -7.06 5.15
C ILE A 170 5.84 -8.09 5.30
N VAL A 171 7.06 -7.68 4.95
CA VAL A 171 8.24 -8.52 4.90
C VAL A 171 9.23 -8.12 5.98
N ASN A 172 9.84 -9.11 6.64
CA ASN A 172 10.85 -8.94 7.68
C ASN A 172 12.05 -9.85 7.41
N ARG A 173 13.26 -9.34 7.66
CA ARG A 173 14.49 -10.15 7.72
C ARG A 173 14.70 -10.64 9.14
N ARG A 174 14.83 -11.96 9.33
CA ARG A 174 15.07 -12.58 10.63
C ARG A 174 15.80 -13.90 10.46
N ASP A 175 16.75 -14.19 11.35
CA ASP A 175 17.44 -15.49 11.42
C ASP A 175 18.04 -15.96 10.07
N GLY A 176 18.57 -15.01 9.27
CA GLY A 176 19.13 -15.30 7.95
C GLY A 176 18.08 -15.57 6.85
N ALA A 177 16.79 -15.37 7.12
CA ALA A 177 15.73 -15.53 6.15
C ALA A 177 14.93 -14.23 5.95
N ILE A 178 14.28 -14.14 4.80
CA ILE A 178 13.23 -13.17 4.53
C ILE A 178 11.89 -13.88 4.75
N THR A 179 11.05 -13.28 5.58
CA THR A 179 9.74 -13.82 5.96
C THR A 179 8.64 -12.81 5.68
N ALA A 180 7.44 -13.28 5.33
CA ALA A 180 6.26 -12.44 5.14
C ALA A 180 5.18 -12.73 6.18
N ASN A 181 4.47 -11.68 6.58
CA ASN A 181 3.26 -11.79 7.38
C ASN A 181 2.05 -12.05 6.47
N LEU A 182 1.71 -13.32 6.26
CA LEU A 182 0.58 -13.74 5.45
C LEU A 182 -0.73 -13.84 6.24
N GLN A 183 -0.68 -13.75 7.57
CA GLN A 183 -1.88 -13.60 8.39
C GLN A 183 -2.34 -12.14 8.48
N GLY A 184 -1.47 -11.19 8.17
CA GLY A 184 -1.74 -9.76 8.26
C GLY A 184 -1.58 -9.02 6.92
N PRO A 185 -2.26 -9.44 5.83
CA PRO A 185 -2.10 -8.80 4.54
C PRO A 185 -2.65 -7.38 4.56
N ILE A 186 -2.01 -6.52 3.77
CA ILE A 186 -2.49 -5.19 3.45
C ILE A 186 -3.35 -5.31 2.19
N VAL A 187 -4.57 -4.78 2.26
CA VAL A 187 -5.52 -4.72 1.16
C VAL A 187 -5.73 -3.26 0.79
N LEU A 188 -5.55 -2.93 -0.48
CA LEU A 188 -5.64 -1.57 -1.01
C LEU A 188 -6.65 -1.51 -2.15
N ASN A 189 -7.38 -0.40 -2.21
CA ASN A 189 -8.04 0.03 -3.43
C ASN A 189 -7.20 1.14 -4.07
N ALA A 190 -6.71 0.94 -5.30
CA ALA A 190 -5.87 1.91 -5.99
C ALA A 190 -6.64 3.18 -6.41
N ASP A 191 -7.95 3.06 -6.67
CA ASP A 191 -8.78 4.17 -7.12
C ASP A 191 -9.18 5.07 -5.95
N SER A 192 -9.71 4.48 -4.87
CA SER A 192 -10.04 5.23 -3.65
C SER A 192 -8.80 5.59 -2.83
N ARG A 193 -7.66 4.94 -3.09
CA ARG A 193 -6.39 5.05 -2.36
C ARG A 193 -6.52 4.74 -0.88
N THR A 194 -7.53 3.94 -0.53
CA THR A 194 -7.77 3.51 0.85
C THR A 194 -7.18 2.13 1.07
N GLY A 195 -6.55 1.94 2.22
CA GLY A 195 -5.92 0.71 2.63
C GLY A 195 -6.36 0.24 4.02
N ILE A 196 -6.37 -1.07 4.22
CA ILE A 196 -6.58 -1.70 5.52
C ILE A 196 -5.56 -2.83 5.71
N GLN A 197 -5.21 -3.11 6.96
CA GLN A 197 -4.51 -4.34 7.31
C GLN A 197 -5.50 -5.32 7.92
N LEU A 198 -5.69 -6.46 7.25
CA LEU A 198 -6.57 -7.53 7.74
C LEU A 198 -5.85 -8.37 8.80
N VAL A 199 -6.64 -9.12 9.57
CA VAL A 199 -6.16 -10.19 10.44
C VAL A 199 -6.89 -11.46 10.04
N LEU A 200 -6.18 -12.36 9.37
CA LEU A 200 -6.71 -13.65 8.93
C LEU A 200 -6.58 -14.68 10.06
N SER A 201 -7.68 -15.40 10.33
CA SER A 201 -7.70 -16.49 11.32
C SER A 201 -7.27 -17.84 10.73
N ASP A 202 -7.00 -17.89 9.42
CA ASP A 202 -6.55 -19.09 8.75
C ASP A 202 -5.19 -19.55 9.31
N ARG A 203 -5.14 -20.82 9.73
CA ARG A 203 -3.95 -21.44 10.32
C ARG A 203 -2.95 -21.95 9.29
N THR A 204 -3.33 -21.94 8.01
CA THR A 204 -2.44 -22.26 6.88
C THR A 204 -1.32 -21.22 6.76
N TRP A 205 -1.64 -19.97 7.11
CA TRP A 205 -0.71 -18.85 7.05
C TRP A 205 -0.09 -18.58 8.41
N SER A 206 1.10 -17.97 8.39
CA SER A 206 1.77 -17.52 9.61
C SER A 206 2.18 -16.05 9.49
N THR A 207 2.46 -15.42 10.63
CA THR A 207 3.03 -14.07 10.67
C THR A 207 4.48 -13.99 10.22
N ARG A 208 5.14 -15.14 10.02
CA ARG A 208 6.56 -15.28 9.66
C ARG A 208 6.74 -16.42 8.66
N HIS A 209 6.02 -16.37 7.55
CA HIS A 209 6.14 -17.38 6.49
C HIS A 209 7.46 -17.17 5.74
N GLU A 210 8.35 -18.16 5.72
CA GLU A 210 9.64 -18.04 5.03
C GLU A 210 9.43 -17.93 3.51
N LEU A 211 9.92 -16.84 2.92
CA LEU A 211 9.88 -16.62 1.48
C LEU A 211 11.17 -17.11 0.82
N VAL A 212 12.31 -16.71 1.40
CA VAL A 212 13.64 -17.07 0.91
C VAL A 212 14.64 -17.11 2.05
N ARG A 213 15.51 -18.13 2.03
CA ARG A 213 16.67 -18.19 2.89
C ARG A 213 17.83 -17.45 2.25
N LEU A 214 18.40 -16.49 2.97
CA LEU A 214 19.57 -15.77 2.48
C LEU A 214 20.79 -16.67 2.66
N PRO A 215 21.71 -16.70 1.68
CA PRO A 215 22.98 -17.37 1.88
C PRO A 215 23.66 -16.78 3.12
N GLY A 216 24.07 -17.66 4.04
CA GLY A 216 24.81 -17.24 5.21
C GLY A 216 26.08 -16.52 4.77
N THR A 217 26.45 -15.45 5.46
CA THR A 217 27.80 -14.91 5.34
C THR A 217 28.72 -16.03 5.82
N ALA A 218 29.32 -16.79 4.91
CA ALA A 218 30.38 -17.72 5.27
C ALA A 218 31.42 -16.89 6.00
N ALA A 219 31.55 -17.11 7.31
CA ALA A 219 32.60 -16.50 8.09
C ALA A 219 33.90 -16.81 7.36
N ALA A 220 34.60 -15.77 6.91
CA ALA A 220 35.93 -15.90 6.36
C ALA A 220 36.74 -16.67 7.40
N LYS A 221 37.09 -17.92 7.09
CA LYS A 221 38.10 -18.65 7.85
C LYS A 221 39.40 -17.88 7.64
N THR A 222 39.76 -17.04 8.59
CA THR A 222 41.13 -16.54 8.73
C THR A 222 41.99 -17.77 8.99
N ALA A 223 42.82 -18.10 7.99
CA ALA A 223 43.90 -19.07 8.10
C ALA A 223 45.08 -18.48 8.90
#